data_AF-A0A830BIA2-F1
#
_entry.id   AF-A0A830BIA2-F1
#
_cell.length_a   1.000
_cell.length_b   1.000
_cell.length_c   1.000
_cell.angle_alpha   90.00
_cell.angle_beta   90.00
_cell.angle_gamma   90.00
#
_symmetry.space_group_name_H-M   'P 1'
#
loop_
_entity.id
_entity.type
_entity.pdbx_description
1 polymer ?
#
loop_
_entity_poly.entity_id
_entity_poly.type
_entity_poly.pdbx_seq_one_letter_code
_entity_poly.pdbx_strand_id
1 'polypeptide(L)' 'MESKYNLNSFKFNYLYNLVQGEFETKPDKLSFRCTDGLLWLTRRMDFLFELFHNLAEHQDCSMSQVYNDAYGKTLKKWHG' A
#
# COMPACT_ATOMS: atom_id res chain seq x y z
N MET A 1 2.85 -10.04 5.86
CA MET A 1 1.73 -9.48 6.63
C MET A 1 0.84 -10.58 7.18
N GLU A 2 0.20 -11.39 6.32
CA GLU A 2 -0.63 -12.52 6.73
C GLU A 2 0.12 -13.52 7.63
N SER A 3 1.36 -13.87 7.26
CA SER A 3 2.23 -14.70 8.10
C SER A 3 2.44 -14.14 9.51
N LYS A 4 2.52 -12.82 9.67
CA LYS A 4 2.72 -12.15 10.97
C LYS A 4 1.43 -12.09 11.76
N TYR A 5 0.30 -11.80 11.10
CA TYR A 5 -1.03 -11.86 11.69
C TYR A 5 -1.32 -13.25 12.27
N ASN A 6 -1.02 -14.31 11.52
CA ASN A 6 -1.27 -15.69 11.94
C ASN A 6 -0.43 -16.15 13.15
N LEU A 7 0.69 -15.48 13.46
CA LEU A 7 1.49 -15.78 14.67
C LEU A 7 0.77 -15.37 15.95
N ASN A 8 0.00 -14.28 15.91
CA ASN A 8 -0.80 -13.81 17.05
C ASN A 8 -1.88 -12.84 16.54
N SER A 9 -3.02 -13.37 16.12
CA SER A 9 -4.11 -12.60 15.52
C SER A 9 -4.71 -11.59 16.49
N PHE A 10 -4.74 -11.90 17.79
CA PHE A 10 -5.19 -10.97 18.83
C PHE A 10 -4.25 -9.77 18.95
N LYS A 11 -2.94 -10.01 19.02
CA LYS A 11 -1.93 -8.93 19.08
C LYS A 11 -1.92 -8.11 17.81
N PHE A 12 -2.02 -8.74 16.64
CA PHE A 12 -1.86 -8.08 15.34
C PHE A 12 -3.18 -7.75 14.63
N ASN A 13 -4.28 -7.62 15.38
CA ASN A 13 -5.60 -7.32 14.83
C ASN A 13 -5.69 -5.94 14.15
N TYR A 14 -4.81 -5.00 14.51
CA TYR A 14 -4.76 -3.67 13.92
C TYR A 14 -3.46 -3.43 13.17
N LEU A 15 -3.52 -2.64 12.08
CA LEU A 15 -2.34 -2.29 11.29
C LEU A 15 -1.25 -1.60 12.13
N TYR A 16 -1.64 -0.73 13.07
CA TYR A 16 -0.68 -0.07 13.94
C TYR A 16 0.01 -1.06 14.90
N ASN A 17 -0.65 -2.14 15.32
CA ASN A 17 -0.03 -3.19 16.13
C ASN A 17 1.03 -3.98 15.35
N LEU A 18 0.83 -4.17 14.04
CA LEU A 18 1.84 -4.79 13.17
C LEU A 18 3.10 -3.94 13.09
N VAL A 19 2.94 -2.62 12.91
CA VAL A 19 4.04 -1.65 12.84
C VAL A 19 4.76 -1.55 14.19
N GLN A 20 4.00 -1.39 15.29
CA GLN A 20 4.55 -1.31 16.63
C GLN A 20 5.30 -2.59 17.01
N GLY A 21 4.73 -3.76 16.73
CA GLY A 21 5.38 -5.03 16.99
C GLY A 21 6.65 -5.26 16.17
N GLU A 22 6.80 -4.61 15.01
CA GLU A 22 8.08 -4.59 14.26
C GLU A 22 9.11 -3.66 14.85
N PHE A 23 8.68 -2.52 15.40
CA PHE A 23 9.58 -1.57 16.04
C PHE A 23 10.16 -2.13 17.35
N GLU A 24 9.34 -2.83 18.14
CA GLU A 24 9.74 -3.43 19.41
C GLU A 24 10.70 -4.62 19.25
N THR A 25 10.54 -5.42 18.19
CA THR A 25 11.48 -6.51 17.85
C THR A 25 12.64 -5.96 17.04
N LYS A 26 13.76 -5.63 17.70
CA LYS A 26 15.03 -5.07 17.17
C LYS A 26 15.17 -4.95 15.63
N PRO A 27 15.61 -3.79 15.10
CA PRO A 27 15.68 -3.47 13.67
C PRO A 27 16.71 -4.28 12.85
N ASP A 28 17.46 -5.18 13.47
CA ASP A 28 18.65 -5.83 12.88
C ASP A 28 18.29 -6.94 11.88
N LYS A 29 17.02 -7.37 11.82
CA LYS A 29 16.54 -8.33 10.81
C LYS A 29 15.85 -7.61 9.67
N LEU A 30 16.66 -7.27 8.66
CA LEU A 30 16.27 -6.80 7.33
C LEU A 30 15.30 -7.75 6.57
N SER A 31 14.94 -8.89 7.15
CA SER A 31 14.06 -9.88 6.53
C SER A 31 12.60 -9.43 6.63
N PHE A 32 12.11 -8.80 5.55
CA PHE A 32 10.70 -8.55 5.23
C PHE A 32 9.88 -7.84 6.32
N ARG A 33 10.09 -6.52 6.46
CA ARG A 33 9.25 -5.67 7.31
C ARG A 33 7.84 -5.59 6.70
N CYS A 34 6.83 -6.09 7.39
CA CYS A 34 5.43 -5.86 7.03
C CYS A 34 5.11 -4.38 6.91
N THR A 35 5.86 -3.52 7.60
CA THR A 35 5.80 -2.05 7.48
C THR A 35 6.15 -1.56 6.07
N ASP A 36 7.16 -2.13 5.40
CA ASP A 36 7.49 -1.76 4.02
C ASP A 36 6.39 -2.24 3.06
N GLY A 37 5.86 -3.44 3.31
CA GLY A 37 4.69 -3.95 2.58
C GLY A 37 3.45 -3.06 2.76
N LEU A 38 3.21 -2.56 3.98
CA LEU A 38 2.14 -1.61 4.29
C LEU A 38 2.31 -0.30 3.54
N LEU A 39 3.53 0.25 3.56
CA LEU A 39 3.84 1.48 2.85
C LEU A 39 3.51 1.37 1.35
N TRP A 40 3.96 0.28 0.70
CA TRP A 40 3.65 0.05 -0.71
C TRP A 40 2.19 -0.27 -0.97
N LEU A 41 1.52 -0.96 -0.05
CA LEU A 41 0.08 -1.21 -0.13
C LEU A 41 -0.71 0.10 -0.12
N THR A 42 -0.43 1.01 0.82
CA THR A 42 -1.11 2.31 0.89
C THR A 42 -0.92 3.11 -0.40
N ARG A 43 0.31 3.17 -0.94
CA ARG A 43 0.58 3.84 -2.22
C ARG A 43 -0.21 3.24 -3.39
N ARG A 44 -0.42 1.91 -3.40
CA ARG A 44 -1.25 1.24 -4.41
C ARG A 44 -2.74 1.51 -4.19
N MET A 45 -3.19 1.63 -2.95
CA MET A 45 -4.58 2.00 -2.65
C MET A 45 -4.89 3.43 -3.11
N ASP A 46 -3.97 4.39 -2.93
CA ASP A 46 -4.09 5.74 -3.48
C ASP A 46 -4.23 5.70 -5.01
N PHE A 47 -3.42 4.89 -5.70
CA PHE A 47 -3.53 4.68 -7.14
C PHE A 47 -4.87 4.09 -7.56
N LEU A 48 -5.36 3.06 -6.87
CA LEU A 48 -6.65 2.44 -7.17
C LEU A 48 -7.81 3.41 -6.97
N PHE A 49 -7.77 4.21 -5.90
CA PHE A 49 -8.77 5.25 -5.66
C PHE A 49 -8.79 6.27 -6.80
N GLU A 50 -7.64 6.83 -7.16
CA GLU A 50 -7.54 7.81 -8.25
C GLU A 50 -7.97 7.21 -9.59
N LEU A 51 -7.60 5.96 -9.87
CA LEU A 51 -8.00 5.26 -11.08
C LEU A 51 -9.53 5.10 -11.16
N PHE A 52 -10.17 4.61 -10.10
CA PHE A 52 -11.62 4.43 -10.10
C PHE A 52 -12.38 5.75 -10.11
N HIS A 53 -11.86 6.76 -9.43
CA HIS A 53 -12.40 8.12 -9.48
C HIS A 53 -12.37 8.68 -10.90
N ASN A 54 -11.21 8.64 -11.56
CA ASN A 54 -11.06 9.09 -12.94
C ASN A 54 -11.93 8.30 -13.92
N LEU A 55 -12.09 6.98 -13.73
CA LEU A 55 -12.98 6.16 -14.57
C LEU A 55 -14.45 6.55 -14.41
N ALA A 56 -14.85 6.98 -13.21
CA ALA A 56 -16.22 7.43 -12.96
C ALA A 56 -16.49 8.83 -13.55
N GLU A 57 -15.51 9.74 -13.46
CA GLU A 57 -15.65 11.14 -13.88
C GLU A 57 -15.37 11.38 -15.38
N HIS A 58 -14.48 10.59 -15.99
CA HIS A 58 -14.01 10.81 -17.37
C HIS A 58 -14.38 9.65 -18.30
N GLN A 59 -15.68 9.42 -18.49
CA GLN A 59 -16.22 8.30 -19.29
C GLN A 59 -15.87 8.39 -20.79
N ASP A 60 -15.49 9.57 -21.26
CA ASP A 60 -15.05 9.85 -22.62
C ASP A 60 -13.55 9.55 -22.85
N CYS A 61 -12.77 9.42 -21.77
CA CYS A 61 -11.35 9.13 -21.85
C CYS A 61 -11.06 7.64 -22.06
N SER A 62 -9.97 7.33 -22.76
CA SER A 62 -9.51 5.94 -22.87
C SER A 62 -8.96 5.42 -21.53
N MET A 63 -9.06 4.10 -21.32
CA MET A 63 -8.46 3.42 -20.17
C MET A 63 -6.97 3.75 -19.99
N SER A 64 -6.22 3.90 -21.10
CA SER A 64 -4.79 4.25 -21.05
C SER A 64 -4.54 5.67 -20.54
N GLN A 65 -5.37 6.64 -20.94
CA GLN A 65 -5.26 8.01 -20.44
C GLN A 65 -5.54 8.06 -18.94
N VAL A 66 -6.65 7.46 -18.51
CA VAL A 66 -7.06 7.40 -17.11
C VAL A 66 -6.01 6.68 -16.24
N TYR A 67 -5.46 5.58 -16.74
CA TYR A 67 -4.36 4.86 -16.07
C TYR A 67 -3.10 5.71 -15.92
N ASN A 68 -2.64 6.35 -17.00
CA ASN A 68 -1.40 7.13 -16.98
C ASN A 68 -1.52 8.36 -16.09
N ASP A 69 -2.68 9.01 -16.07
CA ASP A 69 -2.96 10.13 -15.17
C ASP A 69 -2.91 9.69 -13.70
N ALA A 70 -3.68 8.64 -13.34
CA ALA A 70 -3.68 8.10 -11.98
C ALA A 70 -2.28 7.65 -11.53
N TYR A 71 -1.53 6.99 -12.42
CA TYR A 71 -0.15 6.58 -12.17
C TYR A 71 0.77 7.78 -11.95
N GLY A 72 0.65 8.81 -12.79
CA GLY A 72 1.41 10.05 -12.70
C GLY A 72 1.21 10.78 -11.38
N LYS A 73 -0.04 10.88 -10.91
CA LYS A 73 -0.41 11.56 -9.67
C LYS A 73 0.02 10.81 -8.40
N THR A 74 0.10 9.48 -8.46
CA THR A 74 0.25 8.64 -7.25
C THR A 74 1.61 7.92 -7.19
N LEU A 75 1.84 6.94 -8.07
CA LEU A 75 2.95 5.99 -7.99
C LEU A 75 4.24 6.48 -8.63
N LYS A 76 4.16 7.31 -9.68
CA LYS A 76 5.31 7.71 -10.50
C LYS A 76 6.48 8.27 -9.69
N LYS A 77 6.19 9.06 -8.65
CA LYS A 77 7.23 9.64 -7.76
C LYS A 77 8.03 8.63 -6.94
N TRP A 78 7.56 7.38 -6.86
CA TRP A 78 8.21 6.30 -6.11
C TRP A 78 8.89 5.26 -7.01
N HIS A 79 8.72 5.36 -8.33
CA HIS A 79 9.37 4.52 -9.30
C HIS A 79 10.50 5.31 -9.97
N GLY A 80 11.69 4.70 -10.05
CA GLY A 80 12.88 5.29 -10.66
C GLY A 80 12.79 5.39 -12.18
#